data_AF-A0A351RWV2-F1
#
_entry.id   AF-A0A351RWV2-F1
#
_cell.length_a   1.000
_cell.length_b   1.000
_cell.length_c   1.000
_cell.angle_alpha   90.00
_cell.angle_beta   90.00
_cell.angle_gamma   90.00
#
_symmetry.space_group_name_H-M   'P 1'
#
loop_
_entity.id
_entity.type
_entity.pdbx_description
1 polymer ?
#
loop_
_entity_poly.entity_id
_entity_poly.type
_entity_poly.pdbx_seq_one_letter_code
_entity_poly.pdbx_strand_id
1 'polypeptide(L)'
;MKNNSHVNIIKKFQSVMECLRSLEIISDKDIKWESSGKINLHSWIQFALIKGGINSGLLAVPEIKIEYANPLDPKIFGLDKRKRNFSKVDVGFYDNDKTLLGVAEVYTLDTAHEARNSKEAGFLTPRDSLVHMVKNPKDDNKISFFILVVMLPRKADDIPYRAELKRKRIIDDNFVNGKNYYDHFVKDWKELKKEISKCDIQTSLVVITESEVEVI
;
A
#
# COMPACT_ATOMS: atom_id res chain seq x y z
N MET A 1 2.41 6.41 -25.89
CA MET A 1 1.65 6.91 -24.71
C MET A 1 1.98 6.18 -23.39
N LYS A 2 3.16 5.53 -23.23
CA LYS A 2 3.44 4.69 -22.04
C LYS A 2 3.96 5.43 -20.79
N ASN A 3 4.41 6.69 -20.89
CA ASN A 3 5.23 7.29 -19.82
C ASN A 3 4.50 7.94 -18.63
N ASN A 4 3.16 8.05 -18.60
CA ASN A 4 2.44 8.77 -17.54
C ASN A 4 1.17 8.07 -17.03
N SER A 5 0.97 6.77 -17.29
CA SER A 5 -0.26 6.08 -16.93
C SER A 5 -0.54 6.13 -15.43
N HIS A 6 0.48 5.88 -14.58
CA HIS A 6 0.32 5.93 -13.12
C HIS A 6 -0.07 7.32 -12.61
N VAL A 7 0.49 8.40 -13.18
CA VAL A 7 0.12 9.79 -12.82
C VAL A 7 -1.35 10.08 -13.12
N ASN A 8 -1.85 9.63 -14.27
CA ASN A 8 -3.27 9.80 -14.61
C ASN A 8 -4.17 9.00 -13.67
N ILE A 9 -3.81 7.75 -13.35
CA ILE A 9 -4.55 6.91 -12.39
C ILE A 9 -4.66 7.63 -11.05
N ILE A 10 -3.55 8.18 -10.53
CA ILE A 10 -3.52 8.88 -9.24
C ILE A 10 -4.41 10.13 -9.27
N LYS A 11 -4.35 10.94 -10.33
CA LYS A 11 -5.23 12.11 -10.47
C LYS A 11 -6.71 11.72 -10.47
N LYS A 12 -7.08 10.66 -11.19
CA LYS A 12 -8.47 10.18 -11.23
C LYS A 12 -8.88 9.54 -9.91
N PHE A 13 -7.98 8.83 -9.24
CA PHE A 13 -8.16 8.31 -7.89
C PHE A 13 -8.45 9.43 -6.89
N GLN A 14 -7.66 10.52 -6.90
CA GLN A 14 -7.87 11.69 -6.05
C GLN A 14 -9.27 12.29 -6.25
N SER A 15 -9.71 12.47 -7.50
CA SER A 15 -11.08 12.97 -7.78
C SER A 15 -12.17 12.04 -7.26
N VAL A 16 -11.96 10.71 -7.29
CA VAL A 16 -12.92 9.75 -6.73
C VAL A 16 -12.93 9.83 -5.19
N MET A 17 -11.76 9.95 -4.56
CA MET A 17 -11.66 10.15 -3.12
C MET A 17 -12.34 11.44 -2.65
N GLU A 18 -12.16 12.54 -3.38
CA GLU A 18 -12.87 13.81 -3.12
C GLU A 18 -14.38 13.63 -3.22
N CYS A 19 -14.86 12.91 -4.24
CA CYS A 19 -16.28 12.60 -4.38
C CYS A 19 -16.80 11.78 -3.19
N LEU A 20 -16.11 10.69 -2.81
CA LEU A 20 -16.48 9.87 -1.64
C LEU A 20 -16.54 10.68 -0.34
N ARG A 21 -15.63 11.65 -0.16
CA ARG A 21 -15.65 12.57 0.98
C ARG A 21 -16.82 13.54 0.92
N SER A 22 -17.10 14.12 -0.24
CA SER A 22 -18.22 15.05 -0.43
C SER A 22 -19.59 14.41 -0.20
N LEU A 23 -19.69 13.09 -0.42
CA LEU A 23 -20.89 12.28 -0.17
C LEU A 23 -20.94 11.73 1.26
N GLU A 24 -19.99 12.12 2.13
CA GLU A 24 -19.85 11.61 3.50
C GLU A 24 -19.73 10.08 3.60
N ILE A 25 -19.31 9.41 2.51
CA ILE A 25 -19.05 7.96 2.51
C ILE A 25 -17.77 7.67 3.27
N ILE A 26 -16.74 8.51 3.10
CA ILE A 26 -15.51 8.47 3.90
C ILE A 26 -15.40 9.83 4.59
N SER A 27 -15.39 9.82 5.92
CA SER A 27 -15.20 11.02 6.74
C SER A 27 -13.81 11.04 7.39
N ASP A 28 -13.40 12.21 7.88
CA ASP A 28 -12.16 12.35 8.66
C ASP A 28 -12.15 11.45 9.90
N LYS A 29 -13.32 11.16 10.49
CA LYS A 29 -13.44 10.27 11.66
C LYS A 29 -13.06 8.85 11.32
N ASP A 30 -13.41 8.40 10.12
CA ASP A 30 -13.08 7.06 9.65
C ASP A 30 -11.56 6.89 9.49
N ILE A 31 -10.87 7.96 9.11
CA ILE A 31 -9.41 7.99 8.96
C ILE A 31 -8.69 8.10 10.32
N LYS A 32 -9.35 8.63 11.37
CA LYS A 32 -8.78 8.81 12.73
C LYS A 32 -8.95 7.60 13.67
N TRP A 33 -9.21 6.41 13.14
CA TRP A 33 -9.41 5.17 13.89
C TRP A 33 -10.69 5.08 14.75
N GLU A 34 -11.24 6.18 15.28
CA GLU A 34 -12.45 6.17 16.13
C GLU A 34 -13.65 5.38 15.52
N SER A 35 -13.69 5.25 14.19
CA SER A 35 -14.68 4.47 13.45
C SER A 35 -14.10 3.50 12.40
N SER A 36 -12.78 3.30 12.31
CA SER A 36 -12.15 2.51 11.24
C SER A 36 -12.61 1.05 11.19
N GLY A 37 -13.01 0.46 12.32
CA GLY A 37 -13.58 -0.89 12.39
C GLY A 37 -15.04 -0.99 11.97
N LYS A 38 -15.73 0.14 11.73
CA LYS A 38 -17.15 0.21 11.39
C LYS A 38 -17.40 0.41 9.89
N ILE A 39 -16.40 0.89 9.16
CA ILE A 39 -16.46 1.13 7.72
C ILE A 39 -15.38 0.32 7.00
N ASN A 40 -15.73 -0.25 5.85
CA ASN A 40 -14.80 -1.03 5.03
C ASN A 40 -13.88 -0.10 4.21
N LEU A 41 -13.00 0.65 4.90
CA LEU A 41 -12.13 1.66 4.30
C LEU A 41 -11.22 1.09 3.22
N HIS A 42 -10.63 -0.08 3.47
CA HIS A 42 -9.80 -0.77 2.48
C HIS A 42 -10.55 -0.94 1.16
N SER A 43 -11.77 -1.49 1.20
CA SER A 43 -12.58 -1.69 0.00
C SER A 43 -13.02 -0.38 -0.67
N TRP A 44 -13.32 0.67 0.08
CA TRP A 44 -13.66 1.97 -0.51
C TRP A 44 -12.47 2.62 -1.21
N ILE A 45 -11.27 2.52 -0.64
CA ILE A 45 -10.04 3.02 -1.26
C ILE A 45 -9.66 2.18 -2.47
N GLN A 46 -9.77 0.84 -2.38
CA GLN A 46 -9.58 -0.07 -3.50
C GLN A 46 -10.58 0.24 -4.63
N PHE A 47 -11.85 0.49 -4.30
CA PHE A 47 -12.86 0.95 -5.26
C PHE A 47 -12.45 2.25 -5.95
N ALA A 48 -11.96 3.23 -5.19
CA ALA A 48 -11.47 4.48 -5.77
C ALA A 48 -10.29 4.26 -6.73
N LEU A 49 -9.36 3.34 -6.41
CA LEU A 49 -8.26 2.97 -7.31
C LEU A 49 -8.76 2.33 -8.60
N ILE A 50 -9.72 1.41 -8.50
CA ILE A 50 -10.34 0.76 -9.66
C ILE A 50 -11.01 1.79 -10.56
N LYS A 51 -11.79 2.71 -9.98
CA LYS A 51 -12.40 3.82 -10.72
C LYS A 51 -11.35 4.75 -11.33
N GLY A 52 -10.27 5.03 -10.62
CA GLY A 52 -9.13 5.80 -11.14
C GLY A 52 -8.49 5.15 -12.37
N GLY A 53 -8.28 3.83 -12.34
CA GLY A 53 -7.78 3.04 -13.46
C GLY A 53 -8.71 3.05 -14.68
N ILE A 54 -10.00 2.76 -14.46
CA ILE A 54 -11.02 2.75 -15.52
C ILE A 54 -11.13 4.15 -16.17
N ASN A 55 -11.19 5.20 -15.37
CA ASN A 55 -11.26 6.59 -15.85
C ASN A 55 -9.96 7.07 -16.51
N SER A 56 -8.89 6.29 -16.44
CA SER A 56 -7.62 6.50 -17.14
C SER A 56 -7.50 5.66 -18.42
N GLY A 57 -8.55 4.92 -18.80
CA GLY A 57 -8.58 4.09 -20.00
C GLY A 57 -7.90 2.72 -19.84
N LEU A 58 -7.75 2.23 -18.61
CA LEU A 58 -7.16 0.92 -18.31
C LEU A 58 -8.22 -0.04 -17.76
N LEU A 59 -7.95 -1.34 -17.92
CA LEU A 59 -8.70 -2.39 -17.24
C LEU A 59 -8.14 -2.54 -15.82
N ALA A 60 -8.89 -2.11 -14.81
CA ALA A 60 -8.50 -2.27 -13.41
C ALA A 60 -9.19 -3.49 -12.80
N VAL A 61 -8.41 -4.49 -12.41
CA VAL A 61 -8.89 -5.79 -11.90
C VAL A 61 -8.52 -5.93 -10.43
N PRO A 62 -9.47 -6.20 -9.53
CA PRO A 62 -9.16 -6.39 -8.12
C PRO A 62 -8.44 -7.73 -7.88
N GLU A 63 -7.66 -7.81 -6.81
CA GLU A 63 -7.26 -9.06 -6.17
C GLU A 63 -6.45 -10.04 -7.04
N ILE A 64 -5.56 -9.52 -7.90
CA ILE A 64 -4.79 -10.36 -8.82
C ILE A 64 -3.60 -11.03 -8.13
N LYS A 65 -3.17 -12.18 -8.67
CA LYS A 65 -1.96 -12.89 -8.23
C LYS A 65 -0.79 -12.55 -9.14
N ILE A 66 0.32 -12.16 -8.54
CA ILE A 66 1.61 -11.94 -9.21
C ILE A 66 2.54 -13.10 -8.85
N GLU A 67 2.77 -13.98 -9.81
CA GLU A 67 3.65 -15.13 -9.64
C GLU A 67 5.13 -14.73 -9.72
N TYR A 68 5.93 -15.39 -8.89
CA TYR A 68 7.38 -15.22 -8.88
C TYR A 68 8.04 -16.23 -9.81
N ALA A 69 9.12 -15.82 -10.47
CA ALA A 69 10.03 -16.75 -11.12
C ALA A 69 10.71 -17.65 -10.07
N ASN A 70 11.12 -17.07 -8.94
CA ASN A 70 11.72 -17.76 -7.81
C ASN A 70 10.84 -17.61 -6.56
N PRO A 71 10.45 -18.71 -5.89
CA PRO A 71 9.65 -18.62 -4.67
C PRO A 71 10.34 -17.81 -3.57
N LEU A 72 9.59 -16.95 -2.87
CA LEU A 72 10.05 -16.25 -1.68
C LEU A 72 10.19 -17.23 -0.52
N ASP A 73 11.38 -17.35 0.06
CA ASP A 73 11.65 -18.19 1.21
C ASP A 73 11.71 -17.36 2.51
N PRO A 74 10.70 -17.44 3.40
CA PRO A 74 10.69 -16.71 4.66
C PRO A 74 11.88 -17.01 5.59
N LYS A 75 12.56 -18.15 5.40
CA LYS A 75 13.72 -18.55 6.23
C LYS A 75 14.90 -17.59 6.11
N ILE A 76 15.02 -16.86 5.00
CA ILE A 76 16.07 -15.83 4.84
C ILE A 76 15.91 -14.65 5.82
N PHE A 77 14.72 -14.51 6.41
CA PHE A 77 14.39 -13.55 7.45
C PHE A 77 14.35 -14.18 8.86
N GLY A 78 14.76 -15.44 9.01
CA GLY A 78 14.68 -16.17 10.29
C GLY A 78 13.27 -16.68 10.64
N LEU A 79 12.36 -16.74 9.66
CA LEU A 79 10.98 -17.18 9.87
C LEU A 79 10.80 -18.62 9.44
N ASP A 80 10.26 -19.46 10.33
CA ASP A 80 9.90 -20.84 10.00
C ASP A 80 8.51 -20.91 9.34
N LYS A 81 8.43 -20.52 8.06
CA LYS A 81 7.21 -20.56 7.25
C LYS A 81 7.48 -21.17 5.88
N ARG A 82 6.43 -21.70 5.24
CA ARG A 82 6.50 -22.23 3.87
C ARG A 82 6.86 -21.15 2.86
N LYS A 83 7.55 -21.56 1.79
CA LYS A 83 7.82 -20.69 0.62
C LYS A 83 6.52 -20.19 -0.01
N ARG A 84 6.57 -18.98 -0.58
CA ARG A 84 5.46 -18.37 -1.33
C ARG A 84 5.82 -18.29 -2.81
N ASN A 85 4.91 -18.72 -3.68
CA ASN A 85 5.11 -18.70 -5.13
C ASN A 85 4.51 -17.45 -5.80
N PHE A 86 3.73 -16.67 -5.06
CA PHE A 86 3.07 -15.47 -5.56
C PHE A 86 2.80 -14.47 -4.42
N SER A 87 2.55 -13.22 -4.80
CA SER A 87 1.86 -12.22 -3.99
C SER A 87 0.47 -11.98 -4.55
N LYS A 88 -0.50 -11.69 -3.69
CA LYS A 88 -1.80 -11.16 -4.10
C LYS A 88 -1.73 -9.66 -3.91
N VAL A 89 -2.07 -8.88 -4.93
CA VAL A 89 -2.13 -7.42 -4.86
C VAL A 89 -3.57 -6.94 -4.97
N ASP A 90 -3.87 -5.78 -4.39
CA ASP A 90 -5.23 -5.25 -4.35
C ASP A 90 -5.79 -4.90 -5.72
N VAL A 91 -4.99 -4.29 -6.61
CA VAL A 91 -5.45 -3.90 -7.96
C VAL A 91 -4.35 -4.12 -8.98
N GLY A 92 -4.68 -4.79 -10.08
CA GLY A 92 -3.86 -4.83 -11.30
C GLY A 92 -4.44 -3.93 -12.39
N PHE A 93 -3.56 -3.26 -13.14
CA PHE A 93 -3.93 -2.42 -14.27
C PHE A 93 -3.43 -3.02 -15.57
N TYR A 94 -4.34 -3.28 -16.49
CA TYR A 94 -4.06 -3.89 -17.78
C TYR A 94 -4.41 -2.94 -18.93
N ASP A 95 -3.72 -3.09 -20.05
CA ASP A 95 -4.17 -2.50 -21.32
C ASP A 95 -5.29 -3.32 -21.97
N ASN A 96 -5.76 -2.85 -23.13
CA ASN A 96 -6.83 -3.52 -23.90
C ASN A 96 -6.42 -4.90 -24.41
N ASP A 97 -5.11 -5.17 -24.52
CA ASP A 97 -4.55 -6.45 -24.93
C ASP A 97 -4.37 -7.41 -23.74
N LYS A 98 -4.86 -7.03 -22.55
CA LYS A 98 -4.73 -7.75 -21.28
C LYS A 98 -3.27 -7.92 -20.83
N THR A 99 -2.38 -7.02 -21.25
CA THR A 99 -1.02 -6.96 -20.74
C THR A 99 -1.02 -6.23 -19.41
N LEU A 100 -0.42 -6.84 -18.37
CA LEU A 100 -0.28 -6.20 -17.06
C LEU A 100 0.72 -5.03 -17.17
N LEU A 101 0.26 -3.82 -16.86
CA LEU A 101 1.10 -2.62 -16.90
C LEU A 101 1.61 -2.20 -15.52
N GLY A 102 0.82 -2.42 -14.47
CA GLY A 102 1.16 -1.99 -13.14
C GLY A 102 0.21 -2.52 -12.09
N VAL A 103 0.54 -2.28 -10.83
CA VAL A 103 -0.24 -2.74 -9.68
C VAL A 103 -0.39 -1.64 -8.63
N ALA A 104 -1.38 -1.79 -7.76
CA ALA A 104 -1.52 -0.99 -6.55
C ALA A 104 -1.83 -1.86 -5.33
N GLU A 105 -1.39 -1.39 -4.17
CA GLU A 105 -1.69 -1.95 -2.85
C GLU A 105 -2.21 -0.84 -1.94
N VAL A 106 -3.19 -1.19 -1.11
CA VAL A 106 -3.80 -0.32 -0.12
C VAL A 106 -3.41 -0.79 1.27
N TYR A 107 -2.90 0.13 2.08
CA TYR A 107 -2.54 -0.11 3.46
C TYR A 107 -3.34 0.83 4.35
N THR A 108 -4.22 0.25 5.15
CA THR A 108 -5.03 0.96 6.13
C THR A 108 -4.25 1.17 7.44
N LEU A 109 -4.93 1.76 8.42
CA LEU A 109 -4.32 2.17 9.69
C LEU A 109 -3.57 1.05 10.40
N ASP A 110 -4.16 -0.14 10.47
CA ASP A 110 -3.60 -1.32 11.13
C ASP A 110 -2.33 -1.85 10.46
N THR A 111 -2.09 -1.50 9.19
CA THR A 111 -0.97 -1.99 8.40
C THR A 111 0.12 -0.95 8.15
N ALA A 112 0.09 0.22 8.80
CA ALA A 112 1.10 1.27 8.57
C ALA A 112 2.55 0.84 8.86
N HIS A 113 2.74 -0.17 9.71
CA HIS A 113 4.04 -0.73 10.06
C HIS A 113 4.57 -1.78 9.06
N GLU A 114 3.78 -2.14 8.06
CA GLU A 114 4.09 -3.20 7.08
C GLU A 114 5.21 -2.83 6.10
N ALA A 115 5.62 -1.56 6.07
CA ALA A 115 6.81 -1.09 5.37
C ALA A 115 8.14 -1.39 6.08
N ARG A 116 8.13 -2.08 7.22
CA ARG A 116 9.35 -2.48 7.94
C ARG A 116 9.91 -3.81 7.44
N ASN A 117 11.17 -4.06 7.75
CA ASN A 117 11.82 -5.32 7.40
C ASN A 117 11.28 -6.49 8.25
N SER A 118 11.11 -7.65 7.63
CA SER A 118 10.62 -8.88 8.28
C SER A 118 11.49 -9.37 9.42
N LYS A 119 12.82 -9.16 9.34
CA LYS A 119 13.75 -9.52 10.43
C LYS A 119 13.45 -8.73 11.70
N GLU A 120 13.07 -7.46 11.55
CA GLU A 120 12.73 -6.59 12.68
C GLU A 120 11.30 -6.84 13.17
N ALA A 121 10.38 -7.09 12.24
CA ALA A 121 8.96 -7.27 12.54
C ALA A 121 8.66 -8.65 13.19
N GLY A 122 9.50 -9.67 12.94
CA GLY A 122 9.28 -11.04 13.40
C GLY A 122 8.20 -11.80 12.63
N PHE A 123 7.76 -11.27 11.48
CA PHE A 123 6.85 -11.91 10.54
C PHE A 123 7.17 -11.42 9.12
N LEU A 124 6.68 -12.13 8.10
CA LEU A 124 6.93 -11.74 6.72
C LEU A 124 6.08 -10.52 6.38
N THR A 125 6.74 -9.39 6.15
CA THR A 125 6.08 -8.12 5.86
C THR A 125 5.78 -7.95 4.37
N PRO A 126 4.82 -7.09 4.03
CA PRO A 126 4.63 -6.61 2.67
C PRO A 126 5.86 -5.96 2.07
N ARG A 127 6.67 -5.18 2.80
CA ARG A 127 7.95 -4.67 2.27
C ARG A 127 8.77 -5.76 1.58
N ASP A 128 9.07 -6.84 2.29
CA ASP A 128 9.90 -7.91 1.72
C ASP A 128 9.17 -8.70 0.63
N SER A 129 7.85 -8.89 0.77
CA SER A 129 7.06 -9.58 -0.24
C SER A 129 6.97 -8.78 -1.56
N LEU A 130 6.75 -7.46 -1.47
CA LEU A 130 6.67 -6.56 -2.61
C LEU A 130 8.02 -6.37 -3.28
N VAL A 131 9.09 -6.16 -2.50
CA VAL A 131 10.46 -6.06 -3.04
C VAL A 131 10.85 -7.37 -3.75
N HIS A 132 10.47 -8.53 -3.20
CA HIS A 132 10.71 -9.81 -3.86
C HIS A 132 9.92 -9.94 -5.16
N MET A 133 8.63 -9.56 -5.13
CA MET A 133 7.73 -9.60 -6.28
C MET A 133 8.29 -8.83 -7.48
N VAL A 134 8.81 -7.62 -7.23
CA VAL A 134 9.36 -6.77 -8.31
C VAL A 134 10.74 -7.19 -8.80
N LYS A 135 11.55 -7.84 -7.94
CA LYS A 135 12.88 -8.35 -8.32
C LYS A 135 12.84 -9.68 -9.05
N ASN A 136 11.81 -10.49 -8.80
CA ASN A 136 11.71 -11.84 -9.33
C ASN A 136 10.38 -12.10 -10.06
N PRO A 137 9.94 -11.22 -10.99
CA PRO A 137 8.70 -11.45 -11.72
C PRO A 137 8.87 -12.66 -12.63
N LYS A 138 7.84 -13.51 -12.70
CA LYS A 138 7.69 -14.40 -13.86
C LYS A 138 7.51 -13.54 -15.12
N ASP A 139 7.96 -14.00 -16.29
CA ASP A 139 8.09 -13.13 -17.48
C ASP A 139 6.82 -12.34 -17.84
N ASP A 140 5.64 -12.98 -17.75
CA ASP A 140 4.35 -12.36 -18.06
C ASP A 140 3.84 -11.37 -16.97
N ASN A 141 4.55 -11.27 -15.85
CA ASN A 141 4.19 -10.46 -14.68
C ASN A 141 5.09 -9.22 -14.49
N LYS A 142 5.90 -8.86 -15.50
CA LYS A 142 6.74 -7.66 -15.43
C LYS A 142 5.85 -6.41 -15.46
N ILE A 143 5.91 -5.64 -14.38
CA ILE A 143 5.16 -4.38 -14.24
C ILE A 143 6.03 -3.18 -14.59
N SER A 144 5.42 -2.13 -15.12
CA SER A 144 6.08 -0.85 -15.42
C SER A 144 5.90 0.18 -14.31
N PHE A 145 4.84 0.06 -13.49
CA PHE A 145 4.59 0.96 -12.38
C PHE A 145 3.95 0.28 -11.16
N PHE A 146 4.11 0.91 -10.00
CA PHE A 146 3.55 0.48 -8.72
C PHE A 146 3.00 1.69 -7.97
N ILE A 147 1.74 1.65 -7.54
CA ILE A 147 1.12 2.67 -6.68
C ILE A 147 0.93 2.12 -5.26
N LEU A 148 1.65 2.67 -4.29
CA LEU A 148 1.44 2.38 -2.87
C LEU A 148 0.44 3.40 -2.32
N VAL A 149 -0.72 2.96 -1.85
CA VAL A 149 -1.70 3.82 -1.18
C VAL A 149 -1.70 3.50 0.30
N VAL A 150 -1.38 4.48 1.14
CA VAL A 150 -1.21 4.27 2.58
C VAL A 150 -2.03 5.28 3.36
N MET A 151 -2.74 4.83 4.39
CA MET A 151 -3.46 5.68 5.32
C MET A 151 -2.56 6.01 6.51
N LEU A 152 -2.17 7.27 6.64
CA LEU A 152 -1.31 7.76 7.71
C LEU A 152 -1.93 9.04 8.30
N PRO A 153 -2.86 8.93 9.26
CA PRO A 153 -3.43 10.09 9.91
C PRO A 153 -2.32 10.89 10.60
N ARG A 154 -2.45 12.21 10.64
CA ARG A 154 -1.53 13.05 11.40
C ARG A 154 -1.71 12.84 12.90
N LYS A 155 -2.94 12.53 13.33
CA LYS A 155 -3.26 12.23 14.74
C LYS A 155 -4.00 10.90 14.85
N ALA A 156 -3.40 9.93 15.54
CA ALA A 156 -4.06 8.70 15.94
C ALA A 156 -4.28 8.72 17.46
N ASP A 157 -5.51 8.93 17.90
CA ASP A 157 -5.86 8.97 19.32
C ASP A 157 -5.83 7.58 19.97
N ASP A 158 -6.10 6.55 19.18
CA ASP A 158 -5.98 5.15 19.55
C ASP A 158 -5.23 4.38 18.45
N ILE A 159 -4.24 3.59 18.85
CA ILE A 159 -3.39 2.82 17.93
C ILE A 159 -3.71 1.35 18.20
N PRO A 160 -4.37 0.65 17.26
CA PRO A 160 -4.63 -0.77 17.43
C PRO A 160 -3.30 -1.53 17.56
N TYR A 161 -3.32 -2.57 18.39
CA TYR A 161 -2.13 -3.37 18.69
C TYR A 161 -0.97 -2.57 19.31
N ARG A 162 -1.20 -1.38 19.87
CA ARG A 162 -0.17 -0.58 20.57
C ARG A 162 0.67 -1.39 21.54
N ALA A 163 0.05 -2.30 22.30
CA ALA A 163 0.76 -3.18 23.23
C ALA A 163 1.68 -4.17 22.50
N GLU A 164 1.25 -4.72 21.36
CA GLU A 164 2.05 -5.61 20.53
C GLU A 164 3.14 -4.85 19.76
N LEU A 165 2.83 -3.69 19.20
CA LEU A 165 3.80 -2.80 18.56
C LEU A 165 4.86 -2.35 19.55
N LYS A 166 4.49 -1.97 20.79
CA LYS A 166 5.45 -1.69 21.86
C LYS A 166 6.26 -2.92 22.24
N ARG A 167 5.62 -4.09 22.42
CA ARG A 167 6.30 -5.35 22.73
C ARG A 167 7.32 -5.72 21.65
N LYS A 168 6.99 -5.48 20.39
CA LYS A 168 7.87 -5.65 19.22
C LYS A 168 8.84 -4.48 19.01
N ARG A 169 8.85 -3.48 19.90
CA ARG A 169 9.67 -2.25 19.81
C ARG A 169 9.50 -1.49 18.48
N ILE A 170 8.33 -1.61 17.88
CA ILE A 170 7.96 -0.94 16.63
C ILE A 170 7.66 0.55 16.91
N ILE A 171 7.10 0.83 18.08
CA ILE A 171 6.79 2.17 18.57
C ILE A 171 7.39 2.37 19.96
N ASP A 172 7.79 3.60 20.29
CA ASP A 172 8.36 3.96 21.60
C ASP A 172 7.36 4.80 22.44
N ASP A 173 7.78 5.22 23.63
CA ASP A 173 6.96 6.06 24.51
C ASP A 173 6.78 7.50 23.97
N ASN A 174 7.68 7.97 23.10
CA ASN A 174 7.57 9.29 22.48
C ASN A 174 6.51 9.31 21.37
N PHE A 175 6.40 8.22 20.59
CA PHE A 175 5.34 8.01 19.60
C PHE A 175 3.95 8.09 20.24
N VAL A 176 3.82 7.48 21.42
CA VAL A 176 2.59 7.50 22.22
C VAL A 176 2.18 8.89 22.68
N ASN A 177 3.15 9.69 23.13
CA ASN A 177 2.86 11.00 23.70
C ASN A 177 2.69 12.08 22.62
N GLY A 178 3.35 11.92 21.48
CA GLY A 178 3.29 12.87 20.37
C GLY A 178 2.10 12.69 19.43
N LYS A 179 1.44 11.52 19.44
CA LYS A 179 0.31 11.15 18.55
C LYS A 179 0.58 11.33 17.05
N ASN A 180 1.82 11.55 16.64
CA ASN A 180 2.18 11.89 15.26
C ASN A 180 2.42 10.62 14.44
N TYR A 181 1.33 9.97 14.07
CA TYR A 181 1.33 8.68 13.39
C TYR A 181 1.97 8.77 11.99
N TYR A 182 1.67 9.85 11.27
CA TYR A 182 2.27 10.18 9.98
C TYR A 182 3.80 10.26 10.03
N ASP A 183 4.38 11.11 10.90
CA ASP A 183 5.83 11.37 10.87
C ASP A 183 6.67 10.13 11.23
N HIS A 184 6.10 9.22 12.01
CA HIS A 184 6.75 7.98 12.39
C HIS A 184 6.85 6.99 11.23
N PHE A 185 5.74 6.74 10.52
CA PHE A 185 5.69 5.69 9.50
C PHE A 185 5.98 6.17 8.09
N VAL A 186 5.79 7.45 7.77
CA VAL A 186 6.00 7.95 6.39
C VAL A 186 7.44 7.73 5.91
N LYS A 187 8.42 7.71 6.82
CA LYS A 187 9.82 7.41 6.51
C LYS A 187 10.00 5.98 6.01
N ASP A 188 9.39 5.00 6.67
CA ASP A 188 9.43 3.59 6.30
C ASP A 188 8.83 3.40 4.89
N TRP A 189 7.70 4.05 4.61
CA TRP A 189 7.04 4.01 3.29
C TRP A 189 7.86 4.70 2.19
N LYS A 190 8.48 5.85 2.49
CA LYS A 190 9.39 6.53 1.56
C LYS A 190 10.61 5.67 1.24
N GLU A 191 11.11 4.91 2.21
CA GLU A 191 12.21 3.97 2.00
C GLU A 191 11.78 2.80 1.11
N LEU A 192 10.64 2.17 1.40
CA LEU A 192 10.07 1.11 0.56
C LEU A 192 9.87 1.57 -0.89
N LYS A 193 9.32 2.78 -1.10
CA LYS A 193 9.20 3.38 -2.43
C LYS A 193 10.56 3.40 -3.14
N LYS A 194 11.61 3.90 -2.48
CA LYS A 194 12.97 3.96 -3.05
C LYS A 194 13.52 2.57 -3.39
N GLU A 195 13.25 1.56 -2.56
CA GLU A 195 13.69 0.19 -2.81
C GLU A 195 13.03 -0.42 -4.05
N ILE A 196 11.72 -0.23 -4.21
CA ILE A 196 10.99 -0.69 -5.40
C ILE A 196 11.49 0.06 -6.64
N SER A 197 11.69 1.38 -6.55
CA SER A 197 12.17 2.19 -7.68
C SER A 197 13.57 1.81 -8.15
N LYS A 198 14.42 1.19 -7.30
CA LYS A 198 15.73 0.65 -7.72
C LYS A 198 15.62 -0.56 -8.66
N CYS A 199 14.41 -1.11 -8.85
CA CYS A 199 14.14 -2.23 -9.75
C CYS A 199 13.60 -1.76 -11.12
N ASP A 200 13.91 -0.52 -11.52
CA ASP A 200 13.45 0.11 -12.77
C ASP A 200 11.93 0.20 -12.93
N ILE A 201 11.21 0.32 -11.80
CA ILE A 201 9.75 0.47 -11.77
C ILE A 201 9.38 1.89 -11.34
N GLN A 202 8.46 2.50 -12.08
CA GLN A 202 7.89 3.79 -11.68
C GLN A 202 7.03 3.61 -10.42
N THR A 203 7.51 4.06 -9.27
CA THR A 203 6.79 3.91 -8.00
C THR A 203 6.21 5.24 -7.53
N SER A 204 4.94 5.24 -7.15
CA SER A 204 4.30 6.38 -6.48
C SER A 204 3.85 5.98 -5.07
N LEU A 205 4.01 6.90 -4.12
CA LEU A 205 3.46 6.76 -2.79
C LEU A 205 2.33 7.79 -2.63
N VAL A 206 1.13 7.31 -2.39
CA VAL A 206 -0.06 8.12 -2.14
C VAL A 206 -0.41 8.00 -0.67
N VAL A 207 -0.31 9.09 0.07
CA VAL A 207 -0.60 9.12 1.50
C VAL A 207 -1.96 9.78 1.73
N ILE A 208 -2.89 9.02 2.30
CA ILE A 208 -4.20 9.52 2.71
C ILE A 208 -4.09 9.93 4.18
N THR A 209 -4.33 11.20 4.43
CA THR A 209 -4.50 11.76 5.77
C THR A 209 -5.96 12.13 5.97
N GLU A 210 -6.28 12.67 7.14
CA GLU A 210 -7.62 13.15 7.46
C GLU A 210 -8.04 14.27 6.50
N SER A 211 -7.14 15.23 6.23
CA SER A 211 -7.46 16.43 5.45
C SER A 211 -7.22 16.30 3.95
N GLU A 212 -6.37 15.38 3.51
CA GLU A 212 -5.86 15.39 2.13
C GLU A 212 -5.37 14.03 1.62
N VAL A 213 -5.16 13.96 0.31
CA VAL A 213 -4.49 12.85 -0.39
C VAL A 213 -3.19 13.39 -1.01
N GLU A 214 -2.07 13.16 -0.34
CA GLU A 214 -0.73 13.59 -0.74
C GLU A 214 -0.10 12.59 -1.72
N VAL A 215 0.67 13.08 -2.70
CA VAL A 215 1.46 12.24 -3.61
C VAL A 215 2.94 12.55 -3.40
N ILE A 216 3.71 11.52 -3.02
CA ILE A 216 5.13 11.58 -2.65
C ILE A 216 5.98 10.83 -3.66
#